data_AF-A0A379UQW1-F1
#
_entry.id   AF-A0A379UQW1-F1
#
_cell.length_a   1.000
_cell.length_b   1.000
_cell.length_c   1.000
_cell.angle_alpha   90.00
_cell.angle_beta   90.00
_cell.angle_gamma   90.00
#
_symmetry.space_group_name_H-M   'P 1'
#
loop_
_entity.id
_entity.type
_entity.pdbx_description
1 polymer ?
#
loop_
_entity_poly.entity_id
_entity_poly.type
_entity_poly.pdbx_seq_one_letter_code
_entity_poly.pdbx_strand_id
1 'polypeptide(L)' 'MTTLLNPYFGEFGGMYVPQILMPALNQLEEAFVSAQKILNFRRNSPIC' A
#
# COMPACT_ATOMS: atom_id res chain seq x y z
N MET A 1 0.57 9.95 -12.47
CA MET A 1 0.00 9.55 -11.18
C MET A 1 -0.52 8.13 -11.35
N THR A 2 0.29 7.13 -11.01
CA THR A 2 -0.03 5.71 -11.16
C THR A 2 0.24 5.06 -9.81
N THR A 3 -0.80 4.56 -9.14
CA THR A 3 -0.67 3.79 -7.89
C THR A 3 -0.05 2.43 -8.21
N LEU A 4 0.75 1.89 -7.29
CA LEU A 4 1.43 0.61 -7.47
C LEU A 4 0.46 -0.57 -7.33
N LEU A 5 -0.60 -0.41 -6.55
CA LEU A 5 -1.66 -1.36 -6.33
C LEU A 5 -2.99 -0.81 -6.86
N ASN A 6 -3.93 -1.71 -7.15
CA ASN A 6 -5.29 -1.33 -7.49
C ASN A 6 -6.01 -0.84 -6.21
N PRO A 7 -6.45 0.42 -6.13
CA PRO A 7 -7.10 0.95 -4.94
C PRO A 7 -8.58 0.55 -4.82
N TYR A 8 -9.12 -0.18 -5.80
CA TYR A 8 -10.51 -0.64 -5.81
C TYR A 8 -10.61 -2.15 -5.63
N PHE A 9 -11.63 -2.56 -4.88
CA PHE A 9 -12.12 -3.93 -4.77
C PHE A 9 -13.50 -4.00 -5.43
N GLY A 10 -13.50 -4.29 -6.74
CA GLY A 10 -14.71 -4.18 -7.55
C GLY A 10 -15.15 -2.72 -7.66
N GLU A 11 -16.38 -2.42 -7.24
CA GLU A 11 -16.96 -1.07 -7.29
C GLU A 11 -16.61 -0.21 -6.07
N PHE A 12 -16.06 -0.82 -5.02
CA PHE A 12 -15.80 -0.18 -3.74
C PHE A 12 -14.30 0.15 -3.58
N GLY A 13 -13.99 1.31 -3.02
CA GLY A 13 -12.61 1.74 -2.76
C GLY A 13 -12.27 3.08 -3.40
N GLY A 14 -11.03 3.21 -3.87
CA GLY A 14 -10.48 4.47 -4.36
C GLY A 14 -9.90 5.35 -3.26
N MET A 15 -9.49 6.56 -3.63
CA MET A 15 -8.84 7.51 -2.73
C MET A 15 -9.58 8.85 -2.74
N TYR A 16 -10.67 8.95 -1.97
CA TYR A 16 -11.46 10.17 -1.83
C TYR A 16 -10.87 11.08 -0.74
N VAL A 17 -9.69 11.64 -1.02
CA VAL A 17 -8.96 12.49 -0.06
C VAL A 17 -8.57 13.84 -0.69
N PRO A 18 -8.32 14.87 0.14
CA PRO A 18 -7.73 16.13 -0.33
C PRO A 18 -6.38 15.93 -1.02
N GLN A 19 -6.11 16.74 -2.04
CA GLN A 19 -4.89 16.64 -2.86
C GLN A 19 -3.59 16.70 -2.03
N ILE A 20 -3.59 17.43 -0.91
CA ILE A 20 -2.44 17.54 -0.01
C ILE A 20 -2.01 16.20 0.62
N LEU A 21 -2.92 15.23 0.73
CA LEU A 21 -2.63 13.91 1.31
C LEU A 21 -2.15 12.88 0.29
N MET A 22 -2.28 13.16 -1.01
CA MET A 22 -1.78 12.29 -2.08
C MET A 22 -0.29 11.91 -1.92
N PRO A 23 0.64 12.83 -1.64
CA PRO A 23 2.05 12.46 -1.45
C PRO A 23 2.27 11.54 -0.25
N ALA A 24 1.50 11.71 0.84
CA ALA A 24 1.62 10.85 2.02
C ALA A 24 1.12 9.42 1.74
N LEU A 25 0.03 9.28 0.98
CA LEU A 25 -0.51 7.96 0.61
C LEU A 25 0.42 7.20 -0.36
N ASN A 26 1.04 7.89 -1.30
CA ASN A 26 2.03 7.28 -2.19
C ASN A 26 3.25 6.76 -1.41
N GLN A 27 3.77 7.56 -0.47
CA GLN A 27 4.89 7.14 0.40
C GLN A 27 4.53 5.92 1.24
N LEU A 28 3.30 5.88 1.77
CA LEU A 28 2.79 4.73 2.52
C LEU A 28 2.68 3.48 1.63
N GLU A 29 2.17 3.61 0.41
CA GLU A 29 2.07 2.50 -0.54
C GLU A 29 3.45 1.92 -0.89
N GLU A 30 4.43 2.78 -1.18
CA GLU A 30 5.82 2.37 -1.45
C GLU A 30 6.46 1.66 -0.25
N ALA A 31 6.31 2.24 0.96
CA ALA A 31 6.80 1.63 2.19
C ALA A 31 6.14 0.27 2.46
N PHE A 32 4.84 0.15 2.21
CA PHE A 32 4.10 -1.09 2.37
C PHE A 32 4.53 -2.17 1.36
N VAL A 33 4.69 -1.83 0.08
CA VAL A 33 5.15 -2.77 -0.95
C VAL A 33 6.59 -3.22 -0.68
N SER A 34 7.48 -2.31 -0.29
CA SER A 34 8.85 -2.65 0.08
C SER A 34 8.90 -3.54 1.33
N ALA A 35 8.13 -3.23 2.37
CA ALA A 35 8.01 -4.06 3.55
C ALA A 35 7.47 -5.45 3.22
N GLN A 36 6.45 -5.57 2.37
CA GLN A 36 5.94 -6.87 1.92
C GLN A 36 7.00 -7.67 1.14
N LYS A 37 7.83 -7.03 0.32
CA LYS A 37 8.95 -7.71 -0.38
C LYS A 37 9.98 -8.25 0.62
N ILE A 38 10.25 -7.51 1.70
CA ILE A 38 11.14 -7.94 2.79
C ILE A 38 10.51 -9.09 3.59
N LEU A 39 9.22 -9.00 3.92
CA LEU A 39 8.49 -10.02 4.67
C LEU A 39 8.21 -11.30 3.87
N ASN A 40 8.25 -11.22 2.53
CA ASN A 40 8.28 -12.38 1.65
C ASN A 40 9.63 -13.15 1.71
N PHE A 41 10.57 -12.75 2.58
CA PHE A 41 11.52 -13.67 3.21
C PHE A 41 10.76 -14.66 4.13
N ARG A 42 10.18 -15.63 3.45
CA ARG A 42 9.28 -16.70 3.87
C ARG A 42 9.57 -17.35 5.25
N ARG A 43 8.46 -17.66 5.93
CA ARG A 43 8.11 -18.99 6.53
C ARG A 43 8.23 -19.22 8.05
N ASN A 44 8.74 -18.32 8.88
CA ASN A 44 8.63 -18.45 10.34
C ASN A 44 9.04 -17.14 11.04
N SER A 45 8.12 -16.27 11.41
CA SER A 45 8.45 -15.22 12.38
C SER A 45 7.25 -14.91 13.31
N PRO A 46 7.45 -14.95 14.64
CA PRO A 46 6.38 -15.04 15.65
C PRO A 46 5.97 -13.65 16.15
N ILE A 47 5.45 -12.81 15.26
CA ILE A 47 4.97 -11.46 15.65
C ILE A 47 3.43 -11.37 15.48
N CYS A 48 2.77 -12.52 15.33
CA CYS A 48 1.44 -12.74 15.89
C CYS A 48 1.57 -13.77 17.01
#